data_AF-A0A5N7ZE35-F1
#
_entry.id   AF-A0A5N7ZE35-F1
#
_cell.length_a   1.000
_cell.length_b   1.000
_cell.length_c   1.000
_cell.angle_alpha   90.00
_cell.angle_beta   90.00
_cell.angle_gamma   90.00
#
_symmetry.space_group_name_H-M   'P 1'
#
loop_
_entity.id
_entity.type
_entity.pdbx_description
1 polymer ?
#
loop_
_entity_poly.entity_id
_entity_poly.type
_entity_poly.pdbx_seq_one_letter_code
_entity_poly.pdbx_strand_id
1 'polypeptide(L)' 'MKNIIITGTSRGIGYELALEFAAAGHNVLALSRKQPQALLENEN' A
#
# COMPACT_ATOMS: atom_id res chain seq x y z
N MET A 1 4.69 13.22 -6.48
CA MET A 1 5.42 11.99 -6.12
C MET A 1 6.03 12.17 -4.74
N LYS A 2 5.65 11.35 -3.77
CA LYS A 2 6.20 11.35 -2.40
C LYS A 2 6.52 9.90 -2.01
N ASN A 3 7.41 9.71 -1.03
CA ASN A 3 7.65 8.40 -0.40
C ASN A 3 6.75 8.28 0.83
N ILE A 4 5.95 7.22 0.90
CA ILE A 4 4.94 7.04 1.95
C ILE A 4 5.10 5.65 2.55
N ILE A 5 5.16 5.56 3.88
CA ILE A 5 5.15 4.28 4.60
C ILE A 5 3.78 4.14 5.26
N ILE A 6 3.12 3.02 5.01
CA ILE A 6 1.82 2.70 5.61
C ILE A 6 1.96 1.36 6.33
N THR A 7 1.69 1.36 7.63
CA THR A 7 1.67 0.15 8.45
C THR A 7 0.22 -0.30 8.67
N GLY A 8 0.01 -1.59 8.96
CA GLY A 8 -1.34 -2.12 9.14
C GLY A 8 -2.10 -2.36 7.82
N THR A 9 -1.39 -2.59 6.72
CA THR A 9 -1.96 -2.74 5.37
C THR A 9 -2.55 -4.13 5.08
N SER A 10 -2.76 -4.97 6.09
CA SER A 10 -3.29 -6.32 5.86
C SER A 10 -4.74 -6.32 5.35
N ARG A 11 -5.57 -5.38 5.83
CA ARG A 11 -7.01 -5.23 5.53
C ARG A 11 -7.48 -3.83 5.94
N GLY A 12 -8.70 -3.47 5.58
CA GLY A 12 -9.38 -2.26 6.09
C GLY A 12 -8.74 -0.97 5.59
N ILE A 13 -8.80 0.08 6.40
CA ILE A 13 -8.42 1.43 5.98
C ILE A 13 -6.96 1.51 5.51
N GLY A 14 -6.03 0.86 6.22
CA GLY A 14 -4.61 0.88 5.83
C GLY A 14 -4.34 0.23 4.48
N TYR A 15 -5.14 -0.77 4.10
CA TYR A 15 -5.04 -1.42 2.80
C TYR A 15 -5.52 -0.49 1.67
N GLU A 16 -6.69 0.15 1.82
CA GLU A 16 -7.19 1.06 0.79
C GLU A 16 -6.36 2.32 0.66
N LEU A 17 -5.85 2.85 1.76
CA LEU A 17 -4.93 3.98 1.72
C LEU A 17 -3.68 3.67 0.87
N ALA A 18 -3.15 2.44 0.97
CA ALA A 18 -1.99 2.03 0.20
C ALA A 18 -2.29 1.98 -1.30
N LEU A 19 -3.45 1.45 -1.68
CA LEU A 19 -3.88 1.42 -3.08
C LEU A 19 -4.14 2.82 -3.63
N GLU A 20 -4.85 3.67 -2.89
CA GLU A 20 -5.13 5.04 -3.32
C GLU A 20 -3.85 5.86 -3.54
N PHE A 21 -2.88 5.78 -2.62
CA PHE A 21 -1.63 6.50 -2.78
C PHE A 21 -0.73 5.94 -3.88
N ALA A 22 -0.71 4.61 -4.08
CA ALA A 22 0.00 4.01 -5.21
C ALA A 22 -0.63 4.43 -6.54
N ALA A 23 -1.96 4.40 -6.65
CA ALA A 23 -2.72 4.86 -7.82
C ALA A 23 -2.54 6.36 -8.10
N ALA A 24 -2.34 7.17 -7.05
CA ALA A 24 -1.99 8.58 -7.17
C ALA A 24 -0.52 8.85 -7.60
N GLY A 25 0.25 7.80 -7.93
CA GLY A 25 1.64 7.92 -8.40
C GLY A 25 2.62 8.30 -7.29
N HIS A 26 2.41 7.79 -6.08
CA HIS A 26 3.38 7.89 -4.99
C HIS A 26 4.11 6.55 -4.81
N ASN A 27 5.33 6.62 -4.30
CA ASN A 27 6.10 5.42 -3.95
C ASN A 27 5.68 4.99 -2.54
N VAL A 28 5.02 3.84 -2.43
CA VAL A 28 4.37 3.41 -1.19
C VAL A 28 5.00 2.12 -0.67
N LEU A 29 5.54 2.17 0.55
CA LEU A 29 5.93 0.98 1.29
C LEU A 29 4.80 0.54 2.22
N ALA A 30 4.09 -0.51 1.80
CA ALA A 30 3.00 -1.10 2.56
C ALA A 30 3.48 -2.25 3.48
N LEU A 31 3.34 -2.09 4.80
CA LEU A 31 3.83 -3.04 5.80
C LEU A 31 2.68 -3.68 6.60
N SER A 32 2.67 -5.01 6.64
CA SER A 32 1.78 -5.76 7.52
C SER A 32 2.32 -7.17 7.77
N ARG A 33 1.76 -7.87 8.77
CA ARG A 33 2.16 -9.25 9.11
C ARG A 33 1.78 -10.26 8.03
N LYS A 34 0.74 -9.97 7.24
CA LYS A 34 0.25 -10.80 6.14
C LYS A 34 -0.01 -9.89 4.95
N GLN A 35 0.82 -10.02 3.91
CA GLN A 35 0.69 -9.21 2.71
C GLN A 35 -0.53 -9.68 1.88
N PRO A 36 -1.44 -8.76 1.52
CA PRO A 36 -2.49 -9.01 0.54
C PRO A 36 -1.89 -9.18 -0.86
N GLN A 37 -2.42 -10.14 -1.63
CA GLN A 37 -1.94 -10.43 -2.99
C GLN A 37 -1.99 -9.21 -3.91
N ALA A 38 -3.07 -8.41 -3.82
CA ALA A 38 -3.25 -7.20 -4.61
C ALA A 38 -2.19 -6.11 -4.38
N LEU A 39 -1.51 -6.11 -3.22
CA LEU A 39 -0.38 -5.21 -2.97
C LEU A 39 0.96 -5.78 -3.49
N LEU A 40 1.04 -7.08 -3.75
CA LEU A 40 2.22 -7.72 -4.33
C LEU A 40 2.26 -7.59 -5.85
N GLU A 41 1.09 -7.50 -6.47
CA GLU A 41 0.91 -7.38 -7.92
C GLU A 41 0.88 -5.91 -8.40
N ASN A 42 1.00 -4.95 -7.48
CA ASN A 42 1.07 -3.54 -7.83
C ASN A 42 2.48 -3.22 -8.37
N GLU A 43 2.56 -2.61 -9.56
CA GLU A 43 3.85 -2.31 -10.21
C GLU A 43 4.62 -1.14 -9.55
N ASN A 44 3.98 -0.42 -8.61
CA ASN A 44 4.54 0.72 -7.88
C ASN A 44 4.88 0.41 -6.43
#